data_AF-A0A8J2QFW3-F1
#
_entry.id   AF-A0A8J2QFW3-F1
#
_cell.length_a   1.000
_cell.length_b   1.000
_cell.length_c   1.000
_cell.angle_alpha   90.00
_cell.angle_beta   90.00
_cell.angle_gamma   90.00
#
_symmetry.space_group_name_H-M   'P 1'
#
loop_
_entity.id
_entity.type
_entity.pdbx_description
1 polymer ?
#
loop_
_entity_poly.entity_id
_entity_poly.type
_entity_poly.pdbx_seq_one_letter_code
_entity_poly.pdbx_strand_id
1 'polypeptide(L)'
;MLKTLLCQSCERFECLCVEVIVEQPELPTKPYWSESAYEKEVLLDASTLGDVPAVYRVPAPAPHQMPVIGVYIDPRVRTGFRYKIRPMQALDAPPLSVKPRYLFGEKALTLQSIGRGFARRLTFEPVDSTLNENNNYFWTDSNPDGFVFEIEAVSVGEKFTIYDANHEPQGILEIVQQQKNQIELEQKISEDGTIEKKVKINTLCKVEWYENDGITKLVPVTGVAILVKGKGNAVVTRIVNVAIGIKQLKKGFELKPGVKSSSRRIAVNGCDIHDIPCQYSVVGLERYELPVIGTYVDPRIIPGFHYRVRPANCRRHLFEGRSLLLQSVGMGYGKRITFKPDTLNAPENYFWSDSHPEGVGMEPRAVHPDMKFYITGNGGLLGEASVFRADLPQVEEKTEYVDVPGKKGKAVEKYIQVDVTCHVKLATTGGGSVDSEVHLMKVSGTALVRKEPGESSAKLIKVFNVGLDSQLNLLFAHSQTELTFHPLP
;
A
#
# COMPACT_ATOMS: atom_id res chain seq x y z
N MET A 1 18.44 -49.67 -18.31
CA MET A 1 19.77 -50.13 -18.74
C MET A 1 20.67 -48.90 -18.81
N LEU A 2 21.33 -48.56 -17.69
CA LEU A 2 22.20 -47.37 -17.59
C LEU A 2 23.57 -47.71 -18.19
N LYS A 3 24.08 -46.85 -19.08
CA LYS A 3 25.50 -46.81 -19.44
C LYS A 3 26.16 -45.70 -18.63
N THR A 4 26.99 -46.11 -17.68
CA THR A 4 27.92 -45.26 -16.94
C THR A 4 29.14 -44.99 -17.82
N LEU A 5 29.46 -43.72 -18.08
CA LEU A 5 30.77 -43.30 -18.59
C LEU A 5 31.46 -42.54 -17.45
N LEU A 6 32.48 -43.18 -16.88
CA LEU A 6 33.41 -42.60 -15.93
C LEU A 6 34.35 -41.65 -16.68
N CYS A 7 34.35 -40.38 -16.32
CA CYS A 7 35.44 -39.45 -16.64
C CYS A 7 36.13 -39.06 -15.33
N GLN A 8 37.39 -39.46 -15.20
CA GLN A 8 38.28 -39.08 -14.11
C GLN A 8 38.83 -37.66 -14.34
N SER A 9 39.05 -36.94 -13.24
CA SER A 9 39.74 -35.64 -13.12
C SER A 9 39.04 -34.38 -13.67
N CYS A 10 38.26 -33.72 -12.80
CA CYS A 10 38.38 -32.29 -12.49
C CYS A 10 37.32 -31.91 -11.44
N GLU A 11 37.74 -31.33 -10.33
CA GLU A 11 36.86 -30.82 -9.28
C GLU A 11 36.19 -29.51 -9.74
N ARG A 12 34.89 -29.37 -9.40
CA ARG A 12 33.95 -28.27 -9.70
C ARG A 12 33.17 -28.39 -11.02
N PHE A 13 31.93 -28.88 -10.93
CA PHE A 13 30.82 -28.40 -11.75
C PHE A 13 29.51 -28.49 -10.97
N GLU A 14 28.81 -27.36 -10.86
CA GLU A 14 27.38 -27.32 -10.59
C GLU A 14 26.65 -28.11 -11.69
N CYS A 15 25.89 -29.12 -11.30
CA CYS A 15 24.97 -29.80 -12.20
C CYS A 15 23.89 -28.80 -12.65
N LEU A 16 23.99 -28.33 -13.90
CA LEU A 16 22.86 -27.76 -14.64
C LEU A 16 21.83 -28.88 -14.89
N CYS A 17 20.99 -29.13 -13.89
CA CYS A 17 19.71 -29.81 -14.11
C CYS A 17 18.80 -28.83 -14.85
N VAL A 18 18.79 -28.91 -16.18
CA VAL A 18 17.70 -28.37 -16.99
C VAL A 18 16.49 -29.25 -16.72
N GLU A 19 15.76 -28.94 -15.64
CA GLU A 19 14.40 -29.44 -15.49
C GLU A 19 13.57 -28.78 -16.58
N VAL A 20 13.28 -29.57 -17.62
CA VAL A 20 12.23 -29.28 -18.58
C VAL A 20 10.97 -28.99 -17.77
N ILE A 21 10.51 -27.74 -17.86
CA ILE A 21 9.25 -27.30 -17.27
C ILE A 21 8.16 -28.13 -17.92
N VAL A 22 7.71 -29.17 -17.22
CA VAL A 22 6.46 -29.84 -17.54
C VAL A 22 5.36 -28.85 -17.17
N GLU A 23 4.80 -28.19 -18.19
CA GLU A 23 3.54 -27.47 -18.04
C GLU A 23 2.55 -28.43 -17.37
N GLN A 24 2.07 -28.04 -16.19
CA GLN A 24 0.96 -28.78 -15.59
C GLN A 24 -0.21 -28.73 -16.60
N PRO A 25 -0.83 -29.86 -16.93
CA PRO A 25 -1.92 -29.89 -17.89
C PRO A 25 -3.01 -28.96 -17.39
N GLU A 26 -3.45 -28.04 -18.26
CA GLU A 26 -4.62 -27.21 -18.01
C GLU A 26 -5.77 -28.14 -17.63
N LEU A 27 -6.35 -27.94 -16.44
CA LEU A 27 -7.57 -28.65 -16.06
C LEU A 27 -8.61 -28.38 -17.16
N PRO A 28 -9.17 -29.42 -17.80
CA PRO A 28 -10.13 -29.22 -18.86
C PRO A 28 -11.40 -28.59 -18.26
N THR A 29 -11.54 -27.29 -18.40
CA THR A 29 -12.82 -26.61 -18.23
C THR A 29 -13.73 -27.10 -19.33
N LYS A 30 -14.77 -27.86 -18.99
CA LYS A 30 -15.81 -28.22 -19.96
C LYS A 30 -16.32 -26.93 -20.61
N PRO A 31 -16.27 -26.78 -21.94
CA PRO A 31 -16.83 -25.61 -22.58
C PRO A 31 -18.34 -25.60 -22.34
N TYR A 32 -18.87 -24.45 -21.91
CA TYR A 32 -20.32 -24.23 -21.77
C TYR A 32 -21.02 -24.06 -23.14
N TRP A 33 -20.28 -24.29 -24.22
CA TRP A 33 -20.62 -23.92 -25.59
C TRP A 33 -20.45 -25.08 -26.54
N SER A 34 -21.33 -25.19 -27.53
CA SER A 34 -21.12 -26.07 -28.69
C SER A 34 -20.28 -25.33 -29.74
N GLU A 35 -19.15 -25.92 -30.11
CA GLU A 35 -18.35 -25.46 -31.26
C GLU A 35 -19.15 -25.61 -32.55
N SER A 36 -19.13 -24.58 -33.41
CA SER A 36 -19.72 -24.67 -34.74
C SER A 36 -18.75 -25.36 -35.71
N ALA A 37 -19.23 -25.79 -36.88
CA ALA A 37 -18.39 -26.37 -37.94
C ALA A 37 -17.32 -25.42 -38.50
N TYR A 38 -17.30 -24.15 -38.08
CA TYR A 38 -16.32 -23.14 -38.45
C TYR A 38 -15.51 -22.72 -37.21
N GLU A 39 -14.18 -22.85 -37.27
CA GLU A 39 -13.21 -22.67 -36.15
C GLU A 39 -13.24 -21.29 -35.43
N LYS A 40 -14.11 -20.35 -35.84
CA LYS A 40 -14.18 -18.98 -35.31
C LYS A 40 -15.51 -18.60 -34.67
N GLU A 41 -16.51 -19.48 -34.72
CA GLU A 41 -17.87 -19.19 -34.29
C GLU A 41 -18.37 -20.15 -33.22
N VAL A 42 -19.17 -19.61 -32.30
CA VAL A 42 -19.84 -20.36 -31.24
C VAL A 42 -21.34 -20.07 -31.31
N LEU A 43 -22.12 -21.14 -31.13
CA LEU A 43 -23.58 -21.05 -31.05
C LEU A 43 -24.00 -20.95 -29.59
N LEU A 44 -24.66 -19.85 -29.25
CA LEU A 44 -25.20 -19.58 -27.91
C LEU A 44 -26.70 -19.81 -27.94
N ASP A 45 -27.18 -20.80 -27.19
CA ASP A 45 -28.60 -21.15 -27.12
C ASP A 45 -29.16 -20.83 -25.72
N ALA A 46 -30.03 -19.81 -25.66
CA ALA A 46 -30.62 -19.36 -24.40
C ALA A 46 -31.62 -20.37 -23.81
N SER A 47 -32.16 -21.30 -24.62
CA SER A 47 -33.04 -22.36 -24.13
C SER A 47 -32.32 -23.32 -23.19
N THR A 48 -31.01 -23.53 -23.40
CA THR A 48 -30.17 -24.37 -22.52
C THR A 48 -29.99 -23.77 -21.13
N LEU A 49 -30.25 -22.47 -20.98
CA LEU A 49 -30.22 -21.75 -19.71
C LEU A 49 -31.58 -21.78 -18.99
N GLY A 50 -32.59 -22.41 -19.57
CA GLY A 50 -33.97 -22.37 -19.08
C GLY A 50 -34.65 -21.03 -19.35
N ASP A 51 -34.18 -20.28 -20.36
CA ASP A 51 -34.68 -18.96 -20.70
C ASP A 51 -35.55 -18.96 -21.97
N VAL A 52 -35.97 -17.77 -22.42
CA VAL A 52 -36.67 -17.60 -23.70
C VAL A 52 -35.83 -18.24 -24.83
N PRO A 53 -36.41 -19.18 -25.62
CA PRO A 53 -35.68 -19.83 -26.70
C PRO A 53 -35.21 -18.83 -27.76
N ALA A 54 -33.90 -18.60 -27.82
CA ALA A 54 -33.24 -17.76 -28.81
C ALA A 54 -31.82 -18.28 -29.03
N VAL A 55 -31.40 -18.29 -30.29
CA VAL A 55 -30.09 -18.79 -30.71
C VAL A 55 -29.31 -17.66 -31.36
N TYR A 56 -28.07 -17.47 -30.90
CA TYR A 56 -27.16 -16.45 -31.38
C TYR A 56 -25.90 -17.09 -31.92
N ARG A 57 -25.36 -16.55 -33.01
CA ARG A 57 -24.05 -16.91 -33.54
C ARG A 57 -23.12 -15.75 -33.28
N VAL A 58 -22.03 -16.01 -32.56
CA VAL A 58 -21.07 -14.97 -32.17
C VAL A 58 -19.63 -15.46 -32.39
N PRO A 59 -18.66 -14.55 -32.47
CA PRO A 59 -17.24 -14.93 -32.43
C PRO A 59 -16.91 -15.72 -31.17
N ALA A 60 -16.03 -16.72 -31.31
CA ALA A 60 -15.58 -17.53 -30.19
C ALA A 60 -14.93 -16.66 -29.08
N PRO A 61 -15.52 -16.58 -27.87
CA PRO A 61 -14.94 -15.81 -26.77
C PRO A 61 -13.63 -16.47 -26.28
N ALA A 62 -12.67 -15.66 -25.86
CA ALA A 62 -11.48 -16.19 -25.20
C ALA A 62 -11.81 -16.84 -23.83
N PRO A 63 -10.94 -17.68 -23.25
CA PRO A 63 -11.25 -18.39 -22.00
C PRO A 63 -11.61 -17.50 -20.80
N HIS A 64 -11.08 -16.27 -20.75
CA HIS A 64 -11.36 -15.26 -19.72
C HIS A 64 -12.63 -14.43 -19.99
N GLN A 65 -13.27 -14.64 -21.14
CA GLN A 65 -14.43 -13.88 -21.59
C GLN A 65 -15.72 -14.66 -21.39
N MET A 66 -16.78 -13.93 -21.04
CA MET A 66 -18.13 -14.42 -20.82
C MET A 66 -19.09 -13.70 -21.78
N PRO A 67 -19.67 -14.39 -22.78
CA PRO A 67 -20.54 -13.77 -23.77
C PRO A 67 -21.92 -13.39 -23.20
N VAL A 68 -22.44 -12.26 -23.67
CA VAL A 68 -23.75 -11.71 -23.30
C VAL A 68 -24.39 -11.08 -24.53
N ILE A 69 -25.57 -11.57 -24.94
CA ILE A 69 -26.29 -11.08 -26.13
C ILE A 69 -27.80 -11.35 -26.02
N GLY A 70 -28.63 -10.33 -26.24
CA GLY A 70 -30.09 -10.47 -26.16
C GLY A 70 -30.55 -11.11 -24.85
N VAL A 71 -31.22 -12.27 -24.91
CA VAL A 71 -31.62 -13.04 -23.71
C VAL A 71 -30.53 -13.97 -23.18
N TYR A 72 -29.50 -14.23 -23.97
CA TYR A 72 -28.39 -15.10 -23.60
C TYR A 72 -27.43 -14.37 -22.65
N ILE A 73 -27.31 -14.84 -21.41
CA ILE A 73 -26.33 -14.36 -20.42
C ILE A 73 -25.49 -15.57 -19.98
N ASP A 74 -24.18 -15.55 -20.19
CA ASP A 74 -23.29 -16.59 -19.69
C ASP A 74 -23.56 -16.86 -18.19
N PRO A 75 -23.78 -18.12 -17.76
CA PRO A 75 -24.09 -18.49 -16.37
C PRO A 75 -23.08 -18.02 -15.30
N ARG A 76 -21.86 -17.69 -15.74
CA ARG A 76 -20.78 -17.11 -14.93
C ARG A 76 -20.99 -15.61 -14.69
N VAL A 77 -21.77 -14.91 -15.50
CA VAL A 77 -22.12 -13.49 -15.26
C VAL A 77 -23.18 -13.42 -14.16
N ARG A 78 -22.78 -12.91 -12.99
CA ARG A 78 -23.62 -12.84 -11.78
C ARG A 78 -23.57 -11.46 -11.17
N THR A 79 -24.69 -11.01 -10.62
CA THR A 79 -24.75 -9.74 -9.89
C THR A 79 -23.86 -9.78 -8.65
N GLY A 80 -23.36 -8.64 -8.21
CA GLY A 80 -22.45 -8.47 -7.09
C GLY A 80 -20.97 -8.63 -7.43
N PHE A 81 -20.62 -9.06 -8.65
CA PHE A 81 -19.23 -9.20 -9.10
C PHE A 81 -18.84 -8.06 -10.04
N ARG A 82 -17.54 -7.75 -10.10
CA ARG A 82 -16.97 -6.71 -10.96
C ARG A 82 -16.58 -7.27 -12.32
N TYR A 83 -16.90 -6.53 -13.37
CA TYR A 83 -16.58 -6.91 -14.74
C TYR A 83 -16.08 -5.72 -15.57
N LYS A 84 -15.06 -5.96 -16.39
CA LYS A 84 -14.77 -5.13 -17.57
C LYS A 84 -15.60 -5.62 -18.73
N ILE A 85 -16.09 -4.69 -19.53
CA ILE A 85 -17.06 -5.00 -20.59
C ILE A 85 -16.62 -4.31 -21.85
N ARG A 86 -16.71 -5.03 -22.97
CA ARG A 86 -16.54 -4.47 -24.29
C ARG A 86 -17.56 -5.09 -25.25
N PRO A 87 -17.98 -4.35 -26.29
CA PRO A 87 -18.70 -4.94 -27.41
C PRO A 87 -17.87 -6.07 -28.05
N MET A 88 -18.56 -7.10 -28.53
CA MET A 88 -17.96 -8.06 -29.47
C MET A 88 -17.72 -7.36 -30.81
N GLN A 89 -16.73 -7.85 -31.56
CA GLN A 89 -16.47 -7.39 -32.91
C GLN A 89 -17.24 -8.29 -33.88
N ALA A 90 -17.73 -7.71 -34.97
CA ALA A 90 -18.32 -8.48 -36.05
C ALA A 90 -17.31 -9.50 -36.59
N LEU A 91 -17.81 -10.67 -37.01
CA LEU A 91 -17.01 -11.77 -37.56
C LEU A 91 -16.14 -11.35 -38.76
N ASP A 92 -16.63 -10.39 -39.55
CA ASP A 92 -15.99 -9.87 -40.76
C ASP A 92 -15.13 -8.63 -40.52
N ALA A 93 -14.96 -8.20 -39.27
CA ALA A 93 -14.17 -7.02 -38.96
C ALA A 93 -12.67 -7.28 -39.25
N PRO A 94 -11.96 -6.36 -39.94
CA PRO A 94 -10.52 -6.48 -40.12
C PRO A 94 -9.81 -6.48 -38.76
N PRO A 95 -8.70 -7.24 -38.59
CA PRO A 95 -7.96 -7.27 -37.34
C PRO A 95 -7.56 -5.84 -36.97
N LEU A 96 -8.08 -5.36 -35.85
CA LEU A 96 -7.83 -3.99 -35.42
C LEU A 96 -6.34 -3.79 -35.11
N SER A 97 -5.75 -2.77 -35.74
CA SER A 97 -4.51 -2.13 -35.30
C SER A 97 -4.70 -1.31 -34.01
N VAL A 98 -5.95 -1.17 -33.54
CA VAL A 98 -6.35 -0.34 -32.39
C VAL A 98 -6.82 -1.22 -31.23
N LYS A 99 -6.41 -0.87 -30.00
CA LYS A 99 -6.81 -1.57 -28.78
C LYS A 99 -8.35 -1.67 -28.66
N PRO A 100 -8.89 -2.80 -28.15
CA PRO A 100 -10.33 -2.96 -27.93
C PRO A 100 -10.87 -1.90 -26.97
N ARG A 101 -11.97 -1.24 -27.35
CA ARG A 101 -12.59 -0.17 -26.55
C ARG A 101 -13.55 -0.77 -25.52
N TYR A 102 -13.22 -0.63 -24.24
CA TYR A 102 -14.10 -1.05 -23.15
C TYR A 102 -15.13 0.05 -22.82
N LEU A 103 -16.28 -0.37 -22.31
CA LEU A 103 -17.28 0.51 -21.74
C LEU A 103 -16.78 1.14 -20.43
N PHE A 104 -17.49 2.17 -19.95
CA PHE A 104 -17.27 2.81 -18.65
C PHE A 104 -15.84 3.30 -18.39
N GLY A 105 -15.16 3.76 -19.44
CA GLY A 105 -13.78 4.26 -19.33
C GLY A 105 -12.79 3.19 -18.92
N GLU A 106 -13.00 1.94 -19.36
CA GLU A 106 -12.15 0.77 -19.09
C GLU A 106 -12.12 0.32 -17.61
N LYS A 107 -12.96 0.92 -16.76
CA LYS A 107 -13.11 0.52 -15.37
C LYS A 107 -13.93 -0.77 -15.28
N ALA A 108 -13.52 -1.67 -14.40
CA ALA A 108 -14.38 -2.79 -14.01
C ALA A 108 -15.42 -2.29 -13.01
N LEU A 109 -16.70 -2.50 -13.30
CA LEU A 109 -17.79 -2.07 -12.42
C LEU A 109 -18.55 -3.28 -11.87
N THR A 110 -19.06 -3.15 -10.64
CA THR A 110 -19.91 -4.16 -10.03
C THR A 110 -21.27 -4.22 -10.75
N LEU A 111 -21.63 -5.39 -11.26
CA LEU A 111 -22.96 -5.63 -11.86
C LEU A 111 -24.01 -5.68 -10.75
N GLN A 112 -24.94 -4.73 -10.69
CA GLN A 112 -25.97 -4.65 -9.65
C GLN A 112 -27.21 -5.46 -10.00
N SER A 113 -27.69 -5.35 -11.24
CA SER A 113 -28.91 -6.03 -11.67
C SER A 113 -28.90 -6.43 -13.14
N ILE A 114 -29.61 -7.52 -13.42
CA ILE A 114 -29.94 -7.99 -14.77
C ILE A 114 -31.45 -7.88 -14.93
N GLY A 115 -31.89 -7.05 -15.87
CA GLY A 115 -33.31 -6.83 -16.17
C GLY A 115 -33.98 -8.04 -16.82
N ARG A 116 -35.31 -8.01 -16.87
CA ARG A 116 -36.15 -9.01 -17.55
C ARG A 116 -36.48 -8.55 -18.97
N GLY A 117 -36.97 -9.47 -19.80
CA GLY A 117 -37.42 -9.20 -21.17
C GLY A 117 -36.46 -9.74 -22.24
N PHE A 118 -36.79 -9.48 -23.51
CA PHE A 118 -36.03 -9.93 -24.69
C PHE A 118 -34.70 -9.18 -24.88
N ALA A 119 -34.67 -7.93 -24.43
CA ALA A 119 -33.47 -7.14 -24.22
C ALA A 119 -33.29 -6.96 -22.71
N ARG A 120 -32.13 -7.33 -22.17
CA ARG A 120 -31.87 -7.22 -20.72
C ARG A 120 -31.12 -5.95 -20.44
N ARG A 121 -31.69 -5.11 -19.57
CA ARG A 121 -30.95 -3.98 -19.01
C ARG A 121 -29.94 -4.49 -17.99
N LEU A 122 -28.66 -4.33 -18.28
CA LEU A 122 -27.58 -4.58 -17.32
C LEU A 122 -27.25 -3.26 -16.65
N THR A 123 -27.33 -3.21 -15.32
CA THR A 123 -27.06 -2.00 -14.53
C THR A 123 -25.90 -2.25 -13.59
N PHE A 124 -24.93 -1.34 -13.61
CA PHE A 124 -23.70 -1.39 -12.83
C PHE A 124 -23.71 -0.33 -11.74
N GLU A 125 -22.75 -0.42 -10.82
CA GLU A 125 -22.65 0.54 -9.73
C GLU A 125 -22.51 1.99 -10.21
N PRO A 126 -23.17 2.95 -9.54
CA PRO A 126 -23.01 4.37 -9.85
C PRO A 126 -21.62 4.81 -9.38
N VAL A 127 -20.74 5.14 -10.34
CA VAL A 127 -19.43 5.72 -10.06
C VAL A 127 -19.57 7.22 -10.23
N ASP A 128 -19.18 7.97 -9.20
CA ASP A 128 -19.24 9.45 -9.16
C ASP A 128 -20.67 10.01 -9.36
N SER A 129 -21.71 9.22 -9.08
CA SER A 129 -23.11 9.63 -9.17
C SER A 129 -24.00 8.98 -8.11
N THR A 130 -25.25 9.43 -8.03
CA THR A 130 -26.28 8.79 -7.21
C THR A 130 -26.98 7.68 -7.98
N LEU A 131 -27.71 6.80 -7.27
CA LEU A 131 -28.49 5.73 -7.90
C LEU A 131 -29.48 6.26 -8.95
N ASN A 132 -30.04 7.46 -8.71
CA ASN A 132 -31.05 8.08 -9.58
C ASN A 132 -30.45 8.73 -10.84
N GLU A 133 -29.15 8.99 -10.85
CA GLU A 133 -28.40 9.63 -11.94
C GLU A 133 -27.42 8.63 -12.59
N ASN A 134 -27.65 7.34 -12.39
CA ASN A 134 -26.74 6.30 -12.82
C ASN A 134 -26.87 6.01 -14.32
N ASN A 135 -25.87 6.48 -15.08
CA ASN A 135 -25.74 6.21 -16.51
C ASN A 135 -24.96 4.92 -16.81
N ASN A 136 -24.53 4.17 -15.80
CA ASN A 136 -23.77 2.93 -15.97
C ASN A 136 -24.69 1.75 -16.25
N TYR A 137 -25.41 1.80 -17.37
CA TYR A 137 -26.25 0.70 -17.84
C TYR A 137 -26.25 0.61 -19.36
N PHE A 138 -26.59 -0.56 -19.87
CA PHE A 138 -26.86 -0.78 -21.30
C PHE A 138 -27.83 -1.94 -21.48
N TRP A 139 -28.34 -2.09 -22.70
CA TRP A 139 -29.20 -3.21 -23.09
C TRP A 139 -28.39 -4.25 -23.86
N THR A 140 -28.63 -5.53 -23.60
CA THR A 140 -27.87 -6.64 -24.21
C THR A 140 -28.00 -6.76 -25.73
N ASP A 141 -28.95 -6.07 -26.35
CA ASP A 141 -29.18 -5.99 -27.80
C ASP A 141 -28.71 -4.67 -28.41
N SER A 142 -28.19 -3.74 -27.59
CA SER A 142 -27.66 -2.45 -28.09
C SER A 142 -26.40 -2.61 -28.96
N ASN A 143 -25.82 -3.80 -28.99
CA ASN A 143 -24.83 -4.22 -29.97
C ASN A 143 -25.31 -5.53 -30.65
N PRO A 144 -25.41 -5.59 -31.98
CA PRO A 144 -25.93 -6.76 -32.69
C PRO A 144 -25.05 -8.00 -32.50
N ASP A 145 -23.74 -7.83 -32.33
CA ASP A 145 -22.80 -8.93 -32.07
C ASP A 145 -22.70 -9.29 -30.57
N GLY A 146 -23.37 -8.53 -29.68
CA GLY A 146 -23.32 -8.75 -28.24
C GLY A 146 -22.09 -8.16 -27.54
N PHE A 147 -21.86 -8.58 -26.30
CA PHE A 147 -20.84 -8.06 -25.39
C PHE A 147 -20.06 -9.21 -24.76
N VAL A 148 -18.79 -8.97 -24.43
CA VAL A 148 -18.03 -9.86 -23.55
C VAL A 148 -17.74 -9.21 -22.21
N PHE A 149 -17.87 -10.02 -21.18
CA PHE A 149 -17.57 -9.69 -19.80
C PHE A 149 -16.24 -10.35 -19.41
N GLU A 150 -15.40 -9.62 -18.69
CA GLU A 150 -14.13 -10.09 -18.15
C GLU A 150 -14.14 -9.82 -16.66
N ILE A 151 -14.00 -10.86 -15.83
CA ILE A 151 -14.07 -10.72 -14.37
C ILE A 151 -12.86 -9.94 -13.84
N GLU A 152 -13.09 -9.04 -12.88
CA GLU A 152 -12.02 -8.36 -12.14
C GLU A 152 -12.12 -8.71 -10.65
N ALA A 153 -11.34 -9.71 -10.22
CA ALA A 153 -11.28 -10.10 -8.82
C ALA A 153 -10.49 -9.10 -8.00
N VAL A 154 -9.30 -8.75 -8.50
CA VAL A 154 -8.37 -7.83 -7.85
C VAL A 154 -8.07 -6.65 -8.77
N SER A 155 -7.86 -5.47 -8.20
CA SER A 155 -7.57 -4.23 -8.95
C SER A 155 -6.24 -3.59 -8.53
N VAL A 156 -5.73 -2.70 -9.38
CA VAL A 156 -4.54 -1.89 -9.08
C VAL A 156 -4.80 -1.03 -7.83
N GLY A 157 -3.80 -0.97 -6.95
CA GLY A 157 -3.84 -0.24 -5.68
C GLY A 157 -4.35 -1.07 -4.50
N GLU A 158 -4.96 -2.24 -4.72
CA GLU A 158 -5.36 -3.13 -3.64
C GLU A 158 -4.14 -3.69 -2.89
N LYS A 159 -4.27 -3.78 -1.55
CA LYS A 159 -3.20 -4.18 -0.64
C LYS A 159 -3.56 -5.45 0.12
N PHE A 160 -2.58 -6.33 0.27
CA PHE A 160 -2.73 -7.61 0.96
C PHE A 160 -1.57 -7.86 1.91
N THR A 161 -1.83 -8.67 2.93
CA THR A 161 -0.81 -9.22 3.82
C THR A 161 -0.46 -10.64 3.37
N ILE A 162 0.83 -10.94 3.31
CA ILE A 162 1.39 -12.22 2.90
C ILE A 162 1.48 -13.13 4.12
N TYR A 163 0.93 -14.34 4.03
CA TYR A 163 1.01 -15.37 5.06
C TYR A 163 1.73 -16.60 4.52
N ASP A 164 2.58 -17.21 5.33
CA ASP A 164 3.21 -18.50 5.01
C ASP A 164 2.28 -19.69 5.32
N ALA A 165 2.82 -20.90 5.16
CA ALA A 165 2.12 -22.15 5.45
C ALA A 165 1.75 -22.34 6.94
N ASN A 166 2.41 -21.62 7.85
CA ASN A 166 2.10 -21.63 9.28
C ASN A 166 1.05 -20.58 9.65
N HIS A 167 0.51 -19.86 8.66
CA HIS A 167 -0.38 -18.70 8.82
C HIS A 167 0.26 -17.55 9.59
N GLU A 168 1.59 -17.43 9.53
CA GLU A 168 2.32 -16.29 10.07
C GLU A 168 2.51 -15.20 9.00
N PRO A 169 2.32 -13.92 9.36
CA PRO A 169 2.44 -12.82 8.43
C PRO A 169 3.92 -12.52 8.10
N GLN A 170 4.26 -12.55 6.81
CA GLN A 170 5.63 -12.45 6.30
C GLN A 170 5.95 -11.10 5.64
N GLY A 171 4.92 -10.36 5.25
CA GLY A 171 5.09 -9.12 4.52
C GLY A 171 3.78 -8.56 4.02
N ILE A 172 3.88 -7.51 3.22
CA ILE A 172 2.74 -6.87 2.57
C ILE A 172 2.99 -6.76 1.07
N LEU A 173 1.91 -6.67 0.30
CA LEU A 173 2.00 -6.39 -1.12
C LEU A 173 0.91 -5.42 -1.57
N GLU A 174 1.23 -4.67 -2.61
CA GLU A 174 0.32 -3.78 -3.33
C GLU A 174 0.31 -4.16 -4.81
N ILE A 175 -0.87 -4.31 -5.40
CA ILE A 175 -1.02 -4.60 -6.83
C ILE A 175 -0.72 -3.32 -7.63
N VAL A 176 0.25 -3.40 -8.53
CA VAL A 176 0.65 -2.27 -9.38
C VAL A 176 0.09 -2.40 -10.78
N GLN A 177 0.07 -3.61 -11.32
CA GLN A 177 -0.35 -3.84 -12.69
C GLN A 177 -0.90 -5.26 -12.86
N GLN A 178 -1.87 -5.43 -13.73
CA GLN A 178 -2.31 -6.74 -14.20
C GLN A 178 -1.46 -7.19 -15.40
N GLN A 179 -0.89 -8.40 -15.33
CA GLN A 179 -0.01 -8.92 -16.39
C GLN A 179 -0.76 -9.81 -17.39
N LYS A 180 -1.77 -10.57 -16.93
CA LYS A 180 -2.67 -11.35 -17.78
C LYS A 180 -4.12 -11.16 -17.36
N ASN A 181 -5.06 -11.43 -18.26
CA ASN A 181 -6.49 -11.41 -17.96
C ASN A 181 -6.82 -12.40 -16.83
N GLN A 182 -7.76 -12.02 -15.97
CA GLN A 182 -8.18 -12.88 -14.84
C GLN A 182 -9.18 -13.91 -15.37
N ILE A 183 -9.06 -15.16 -14.91
CA ILE A 183 -9.85 -16.27 -15.44
C ILE A 183 -10.65 -16.90 -14.31
N GLU A 184 -11.97 -16.94 -14.46
CA GLU A 184 -12.83 -17.73 -13.56
C GLU A 184 -12.59 -19.22 -13.79
N LEU A 185 -12.13 -19.92 -12.75
CA LEU A 185 -11.85 -21.35 -12.76
C LEU A 185 -13.06 -22.16 -12.30
N GLU A 186 -13.76 -21.67 -11.28
CA GLU A 186 -14.84 -22.40 -10.62
C GLU A 186 -15.85 -21.41 -10.02
N GLN A 187 -17.13 -21.82 -10.04
CA GLN A 187 -18.22 -21.15 -9.34
C GLN A 187 -19.01 -22.18 -8.53
N LYS A 188 -19.23 -21.90 -7.25
CA LYS A 188 -20.09 -22.70 -6.36
C LYS A 188 -21.20 -21.81 -5.82
N ILE A 189 -22.43 -22.30 -5.91
CA ILE A 189 -23.61 -21.63 -5.35
C ILE A 189 -24.12 -22.53 -4.22
N SER A 190 -24.20 -21.98 -3.02
CA SER A 190 -24.68 -22.67 -1.82
C SER A 190 -26.20 -22.51 -1.67
N GLU A 191 -26.83 -23.36 -0.85
CA GLU A 191 -28.29 -23.39 -0.65
C GLU A 191 -28.84 -22.07 -0.07
N ASP A 192 -28.02 -21.36 0.71
CA ASP A 192 -28.32 -20.05 1.27
C ASP A 192 -28.24 -18.89 0.24
N GLY A 193 -27.90 -19.21 -1.01
CA GLY A 193 -27.71 -18.26 -2.10
C GLY A 193 -26.33 -17.60 -2.13
N THR A 194 -25.40 -17.99 -1.24
CA THR A 194 -24.02 -17.50 -1.26
C THR A 194 -23.29 -18.04 -2.49
N ILE A 195 -22.61 -17.14 -3.22
CA ILE A 195 -21.84 -17.49 -4.42
C ILE A 195 -20.35 -17.36 -4.10
N GLU A 196 -19.60 -18.44 -4.28
CA GLU A 196 -18.14 -18.46 -4.26
C GLU A 196 -17.59 -18.59 -5.68
N LYS A 197 -16.64 -17.73 -6.06
CA LYS A 197 -15.89 -17.84 -7.31
C LYS A 197 -14.40 -17.97 -7.04
N LYS A 198 -13.75 -18.87 -7.76
CA LYS A 198 -12.29 -18.98 -7.80
C LYS A 198 -11.76 -18.37 -9.09
N VAL A 199 -10.92 -17.35 -8.97
CA VAL A 199 -10.40 -16.59 -10.11
C VAL A 199 -8.88 -16.64 -10.12
N LYS A 200 -8.30 -17.15 -11.21
CA LYS A 200 -6.86 -17.14 -11.43
C LYS A 200 -6.40 -15.71 -11.73
N ILE A 201 -5.37 -15.27 -11.01
CA ILE A 201 -4.78 -13.95 -11.18
C ILE A 201 -3.30 -14.05 -11.57
N ASN A 202 -2.85 -13.04 -12.31
CA ASN A 202 -1.44 -12.84 -12.66
C ASN A 202 -1.17 -11.33 -12.69
N THR A 203 -0.47 -10.84 -11.69
CA THR A 203 -0.30 -9.42 -11.40
C THR A 203 1.15 -9.11 -11.07
N LEU A 204 1.58 -7.88 -11.37
CA LEU A 204 2.84 -7.31 -10.90
C LEU A 204 2.55 -6.54 -9.62
N CYS A 205 3.32 -6.83 -8.56
CA CYS A 205 3.09 -6.29 -7.24
C CYS A 205 4.37 -5.66 -6.66
N LYS A 206 4.19 -4.58 -5.88
CA LYS A 206 5.21 -4.10 -4.94
C LYS A 206 5.11 -4.98 -3.70
N VAL A 207 6.15 -5.73 -3.41
CA VAL A 207 6.23 -6.63 -2.24
C VAL A 207 7.24 -6.09 -1.25
N GLU A 208 6.84 -6.00 0.00
CA GLU A 208 7.69 -5.66 1.13
C GLU A 208 7.71 -6.83 2.11
N TRP A 209 8.88 -7.42 2.34
CA TRP A 209 9.06 -8.47 3.33
C TRP A 209 9.41 -7.86 4.69
N TYR A 210 8.87 -8.44 5.77
CA TYR A 210 9.17 -7.96 7.12
C TYR A 210 10.62 -8.20 7.53
N GLU A 211 11.24 -9.30 7.11
CA GLU A 211 12.61 -9.66 7.52
C GLU A 211 13.73 -8.89 6.81
N ASN A 212 13.44 -8.15 5.73
CA ASN A 212 14.46 -7.47 4.89
C ASN A 212 14.35 -5.94 4.94
N ASP A 213 14.19 -5.37 6.15
CA ASP A 213 14.13 -3.93 6.42
C ASP A 213 13.15 -3.13 5.55
N GLY A 214 12.12 -3.78 5.01
CA GLY A 214 11.11 -3.13 4.19
C GLY A 214 11.56 -2.76 2.78
N ILE A 215 12.62 -3.39 2.25
CA ILE A 215 12.98 -3.21 0.84
C ILE A 215 11.79 -3.64 -0.02
N THR A 216 11.22 -2.66 -0.72
CA THR A 216 10.11 -2.89 -1.64
C THR A 216 10.66 -3.39 -2.97
N LYS A 217 10.23 -4.58 -3.39
CA LYS A 217 10.61 -5.19 -4.67
C LYS A 217 9.41 -5.30 -5.58
N LEU A 218 9.58 -4.96 -6.86
CA LEU A 218 8.57 -5.17 -7.88
C LEU A 218 8.70 -6.59 -8.43
N VAL A 219 7.71 -7.44 -8.15
CA VAL A 219 7.76 -8.88 -8.50
C VAL A 219 6.41 -9.35 -9.03
N PRO A 220 6.39 -10.29 -9.98
CA PRO A 220 5.15 -10.90 -10.42
C PRO A 220 4.62 -11.86 -9.36
N VAL A 221 3.31 -11.91 -9.25
CA VAL A 221 2.54 -12.69 -8.30
C VAL A 221 1.44 -13.40 -9.05
N THR A 222 1.33 -14.70 -8.82
CA THR A 222 0.23 -15.53 -9.33
C THR A 222 -0.48 -16.20 -8.18
N GLY A 223 -1.77 -16.50 -8.35
CA GLY A 223 -2.58 -17.14 -7.33
C GLY A 223 -4.02 -17.34 -7.77
N VAL A 224 -4.83 -17.89 -6.85
CA VAL A 224 -6.26 -18.07 -7.04
C VAL A 224 -7.01 -17.25 -5.99
N ALA A 225 -7.65 -16.17 -6.44
CA ALA A 225 -8.49 -15.32 -5.61
C ALA A 225 -9.83 -16.01 -5.35
N ILE A 226 -10.26 -16.03 -4.09
CA ILE A 226 -11.54 -16.59 -3.66
C ILE A 226 -12.48 -15.44 -3.34
N LEU A 227 -13.46 -15.21 -4.20
CA LEU A 227 -14.50 -14.21 -4.02
C LEU A 227 -15.73 -14.85 -3.41
N VAL A 228 -16.28 -14.22 -2.38
CA VAL A 228 -17.54 -14.66 -1.77
C VAL A 228 -18.54 -13.53 -1.84
N LYS A 229 -19.74 -13.84 -2.33
CA LYS A 229 -20.89 -12.93 -2.40
C LYS A 229 -22.03 -13.51 -1.57
N GLY A 230 -22.38 -12.82 -0.49
CA GLY A 230 -23.62 -13.05 0.26
C GLY A 230 -24.75 -12.13 -0.23
N LYS A 231 -25.36 -11.37 0.69
CA LYS A 231 -26.43 -10.42 0.38
C LYS A 231 -25.96 -9.15 -0.37
N GLY A 232 -24.67 -8.82 -0.30
CA GLY A 232 -24.09 -7.63 -0.90
C GLY A 232 -23.21 -7.92 -2.13
N ASN A 233 -22.23 -7.04 -2.36
CA ASN A 233 -21.20 -7.23 -3.37
C ASN A 233 -20.24 -8.35 -2.97
N ALA A 234 -19.63 -8.98 -3.97
CA ALA A 234 -18.59 -9.97 -3.77
C ALA A 234 -17.34 -9.30 -3.21
N VAL A 235 -16.69 -9.96 -2.26
CA VAL A 235 -15.42 -9.52 -1.70
C VAL A 235 -14.38 -10.63 -1.86
N VAL A 236 -13.15 -10.25 -2.16
CA VAL A 236 -12.02 -11.19 -2.08
C VAL A 236 -11.80 -11.51 -0.61
N THR A 237 -11.94 -12.78 -0.24
CA THR A 237 -11.72 -13.23 1.16
C THR A 237 -10.27 -13.57 1.41
N ARG A 238 -9.65 -14.24 0.44
CA ARG A 238 -8.23 -14.61 0.42
C ARG A 238 -7.79 -14.96 -1.00
N ILE A 239 -6.49 -15.00 -1.20
CA ILE A 239 -5.84 -15.52 -2.42
C ILE A 239 -4.95 -16.67 -2.00
N VAL A 240 -5.14 -17.83 -2.59
CA VAL A 240 -4.45 -19.07 -2.21
C VAL A 240 -3.52 -19.55 -3.31
N ASN A 241 -2.66 -20.52 -2.98
CA ASN A 241 -1.65 -21.08 -3.89
C ASN A 241 -0.77 -19.99 -4.50
N VAL A 242 -0.40 -19.01 -3.68
CA VAL A 242 0.28 -17.82 -4.17
C VAL A 242 1.76 -18.12 -4.38
N ALA A 243 2.23 -17.69 -5.54
CA ALA A 243 3.64 -17.77 -5.92
C ALA A 243 4.16 -16.37 -6.24
N ILE A 244 5.26 -16.00 -5.59
CA ILE A 244 5.87 -14.66 -5.65
C ILE A 244 7.26 -14.76 -6.29
N GLY A 245 7.50 -14.00 -7.36
CA GLY A 245 8.79 -13.93 -8.06
C GLY A 245 8.92 -14.85 -9.28
N ILE A 246 10.05 -14.76 -9.98
CA ILE A 246 10.39 -15.61 -11.15
C ILE A 246 11.64 -16.47 -10.87
N LYS A 247 12.74 -15.84 -10.44
CA LYS A 247 14.04 -16.51 -10.22
C LYS A 247 14.15 -17.22 -8.86
N GLN A 248 13.49 -16.68 -7.85
CA GLN A 248 13.37 -17.28 -6.51
C GLN A 248 11.88 -17.44 -6.21
N LEU A 249 11.25 -18.38 -6.91
CA LEU A 249 9.81 -18.58 -6.85
C LEU A 249 9.42 -19.09 -5.46
N LYS A 250 8.96 -18.17 -4.61
CA LYS A 250 8.44 -18.48 -3.28
C LYS A 250 6.98 -18.92 -3.43
N LYS A 251 6.70 -20.21 -3.26
CA LYS A 251 5.35 -20.82 -3.39
C LYS A 251 4.71 -21.08 -2.02
N GLY A 252 3.40 -21.29 -2.02
CA GLY A 252 2.66 -21.76 -0.84
C GLY A 252 2.18 -20.65 0.08
N PHE A 253 2.15 -19.41 -0.42
CA PHE A 253 1.64 -18.29 0.36
C PHE A 253 0.12 -18.18 0.26
N GLU A 254 -0.46 -17.58 1.29
CA GLU A 254 -1.83 -17.09 1.30
C GLU A 254 -1.80 -15.56 1.40
N LEU A 255 -2.66 -14.87 0.67
CA LEU A 255 -2.84 -13.43 0.79
C LEU A 255 -4.20 -13.15 1.41
N LYS A 256 -4.23 -12.30 2.43
CA LYS A 256 -5.49 -11.80 3.01
C LYS A 256 -5.60 -10.29 2.76
N PRO A 257 -6.78 -9.78 2.39
CA PRO A 257 -6.98 -8.35 2.17
C PRO A 257 -6.56 -7.52 3.38
N GLY A 258 -6.00 -6.34 3.13
CA GLY A 258 -5.56 -5.40 4.16
C GLY A 258 -4.07 -5.55 4.52
N VAL A 259 -3.61 -4.65 5.40
CA VAL A 259 -2.19 -4.47 5.74
C VAL A 259 -2.00 -4.69 7.24
N LYS A 260 -1.19 -5.69 7.61
CA LYS A 260 -0.89 -6.03 9.01
C LYS A 260 0.52 -5.60 9.44
N SER A 261 0.84 -4.30 9.33
CA SER A 261 2.16 -3.73 9.66
C SER A 261 2.66 -4.07 11.07
N SER A 262 1.75 -4.29 12.03
CA SER A 262 2.09 -4.65 13.41
C SER A 262 2.84 -5.99 13.57
N SER A 263 2.96 -6.80 12.52
CA SER A 263 3.70 -8.07 12.59
C SER A 263 5.11 -7.98 12.05
N ARG A 264 5.56 -6.76 11.69
CA ARG A 264 6.92 -6.51 11.23
C ARG A 264 7.91 -6.89 12.32
N ARG A 265 8.90 -7.71 11.95
CA ARG A 265 10.00 -8.14 12.82
C ARG A 265 11.27 -7.40 12.43
N ILE A 266 11.96 -6.82 13.41
CA ILE A 266 13.25 -6.16 13.22
C ILE A 266 14.26 -6.93 14.07
N ALA A 267 15.30 -7.46 13.44
CA ALA A 267 16.42 -8.07 14.14
C ALA A 267 17.47 -7.00 14.43
N VAL A 268 17.87 -6.86 15.69
CA VAL A 268 18.88 -5.89 16.13
C VAL A 268 19.96 -6.60 16.93
N ASN A 269 21.20 -6.13 16.80
CA ASN A 269 22.33 -6.70 17.53
C ASN A 269 23.15 -5.59 18.19
N GLY A 270 23.43 -5.76 19.49
CA GLY A 270 24.30 -4.83 20.21
C GLY A 270 25.73 -4.74 19.65
N CYS A 271 26.23 -5.77 18.96
CA CYS A 271 27.49 -5.70 18.21
C CYS A 271 27.53 -4.53 17.22
N ASP A 272 26.42 -4.30 16.52
CA ASP A 272 26.34 -3.36 15.40
C ASP A 272 26.48 -1.90 15.87
N ILE A 273 26.25 -1.67 17.16
CA ILE A 273 26.34 -0.37 17.83
C ILE A 273 27.54 -0.27 18.78
N HIS A 274 28.48 -1.23 18.68
CA HIS A 274 29.65 -1.36 19.56
C HIS A 274 29.30 -1.48 21.05
N ASP A 275 28.19 -2.15 21.36
CA ASP A 275 27.73 -2.48 22.71
C ASP A 275 27.79 -4.01 22.93
N ILE A 276 27.20 -4.51 24.01
CA ILE A 276 27.17 -5.92 24.39
C ILE A 276 26.50 -6.74 23.27
N PRO A 277 27.13 -7.84 22.79
CA PRO A 277 26.77 -8.59 21.58
C PRO A 277 25.52 -9.48 21.74
N CYS A 278 24.40 -8.90 22.19
CA CYS A 278 23.11 -9.59 22.32
C CYS A 278 22.25 -9.29 21.09
N GLN A 279 21.62 -10.34 20.55
CA GLN A 279 20.69 -10.25 19.44
C GLN A 279 19.25 -10.29 19.95
N TYR A 280 18.41 -9.38 19.46
CA TYR A 280 16.99 -9.31 19.78
C TYR A 280 16.16 -9.30 18.50
N SER A 281 14.92 -9.80 18.61
CA SER A 281 13.89 -9.64 17.58
C SER A 281 12.74 -8.82 18.16
N VAL A 282 12.51 -7.65 17.58
CA VAL A 282 11.48 -6.70 18.02
C VAL A 282 10.32 -6.79 17.04
N VAL A 283 9.09 -6.95 17.54
CA VAL A 283 7.89 -7.11 16.70
C VAL A 283 6.90 -5.98 16.93
N GLY A 284 6.38 -5.39 15.85
CA GLY A 284 5.28 -4.41 15.92
C GLY A 284 5.71 -2.98 16.22
N LEU A 285 6.95 -2.64 15.85
CA LEU A 285 7.35 -1.26 15.66
C LEU A 285 6.84 -0.71 14.33
N GLU A 286 6.48 0.56 14.35
CA GLU A 286 6.16 1.30 13.13
C GLU A 286 7.44 1.76 12.42
N ARG A 287 7.37 2.04 11.12
CA ARG A 287 8.56 2.36 10.31
C ARG A 287 9.34 3.59 10.77
N TYR A 288 8.65 4.52 11.42
CA TYR A 288 9.20 5.79 11.89
C TYR A 288 9.78 5.70 13.31
N GLU A 289 9.65 4.54 13.97
CA GLU A 289 10.11 4.33 15.33
C GLU A 289 11.49 3.68 15.35
N LEU A 290 12.33 4.20 16.24
CA LEU A 290 13.67 3.71 16.49
C LEU A 290 13.63 2.61 17.58
N PRO A 291 14.19 1.41 17.33
CA PRO A 291 14.12 0.29 18.26
C PRO A 291 14.94 0.48 19.53
N VAL A 292 14.34 0.09 20.67
CA VAL A 292 14.96 0.03 21.99
C VAL A 292 14.57 -1.30 22.66
N ILE A 293 15.54 -2.15 22.96
CA ILE A 293 15.32 -3.44 23.65
C ILE A 293 16.60 -3.93 24.34
N GLY A 294 16.51 -4.27 25.64
CA GLY A 294 17.64 -4.81 26.40
C GLY A 294 18.91 -3.97 26.26
N THR A 295 19.98 -4.55 25.74
CA THR A 295 21.26 -3.84 25.50
C THR A 295 21.26 -2.96 24.25
N TYR A 296 20.29 -3.12 23.34
CA TYR A 296 20.23 -2.38 22.10
C TYR A 296 19.39 -1.11 22.24
N VAL A 297 20.00 0.03 21.92
CA VAL A 297 19.32 1.32 21.73
C VAL A 297 19.79 1.84 20.38
N ASP A 298 18.86 2.09 19.46
CA ASP A 298 19.21 2.59 18.12
C ASP A 298 20.15 3.82 18.24
N PRO A 299 21.31 3.86 17.55
CA PRO A 299 22.30 4.93 17.69
C PRO A 299 21.78 6.32 17.33
N ARG A 300 20.67 6.40 16.59
CA ARG A 300 20.00 7.67 16.29
C ARG A 300 19.26 8.23 17.49
N ILE A 301 19.02 7.45 18.54
CA ILE A 301 18.43 7.92 19.80
C ILE A 301 19.50 8.64 20.62
N ILE A 302 19.55 9.96 20.45
CA ILE A 302 20.57 10.82 21.04
C ILE A 302 19.95 11.71 22.13
N PRO A 303 20.55 11.80 23.33
CA PRO A 303 20.12 12.73 24.36
C PRO A 303 20.19 14.19 23.92
N GLY A 304 19.21 14.98 24.35
CA GLY A 304 18.99 16.37 23.97
C GLY A 304 17.93 16.55 22.88
N PHE A 305 17.34 15.49 22.35
CA PHE A 305 16.24 15.55 21.38
C PHE A 305 14.92 15.07 22.01
N HIS A 306 13.79 15.48 21.43
CA HIS A 306 12.47 15.05 21.88
C HIS A 306 12.06 13.75 21.20
N TYR A 307 11.44 12.86 21.97
CA TYR A 307 10.88 11.61 21.45
C TYR A 307 9.50 11.35 22.03
N ARG A 308 8.65 10.71 21.22
CA ARG A 308 7.41 10.09 21.67
C ARG A 308 7.65 8.59 21.78
N VAL A 309 7.17 7.96 22.86
CA VAL A 309 7.56 6.59 23.23
C VAL A 309 6.35 5.68 23.24
N ARG A 310 6.50 4.49 22.64
CA ARG A 310 5.43 3.49 22.58
C ARG A 310 6.00 2.09 22.76
N PRO A 311 5.45 1.25 23.64
CA PRO A 311 5.82 -0.16 23.67
C PRO A 311 5.48 -0.84 22.34
N ALA A 312 6.35 -1.74 21.88
CA ALA A 312 6.10 -2.51 20.68
C ALA A 312 4.78 -3.32 20.83
N ASN A 313 4.06 -3.55 19.73
CA ASN A 313 2.73 -4.17 19.72
C ASN A 313 1.61 -3.49 20.55
N CYS A 314 1.87 -2.32 21.16
CA CYS A 314 0.87 -1.59 21.96
C CYS A 314 0.45 -0.28 21.28
N ARG A 315 -0.84 0.04 21.25
CA ARG A 315 -1.31 1.35 20.73
C ARG A 315 -1.16 2.49 21.74
N ARG A 316 -1.06 2.17 23.03
CA ARG A 316 -0.97 3.17 24.10
C ARG A 316 0.48 3.61 24.26
N HIS A 317 0.71 4.89 24.09
CA HIS A 317 2.02 5.49 24.32
C HIS A 317 2.34 5.59 25.81
N LEU A 318 3.63 5.53 26.14
CA LEU A 318 4.10 5.92 27.47
C LEU A 318 3.95 7.44 27.65
N PHE A 319 3.96 7.89 28.90
CA PHE A 319 3.89 9.32 29.25
C PHE A 319 2.70 10.05 28.62
N GLU A 320 1.56 9.37 28.52
CA GLU A 320 0.31 9.89 27.94
C GLU A 320 0.45 10.32 26.46
N GLY A 321 1.47 9.82 25.75
CA GLY A 321 1.75 10.19 24.37
C GLY A 321 2.47 11.54 24.22
N ARG A 322 2.89 12.17 25.32
CA ARG A 322 3.69 13.40 25.28
C ARG A 322 5.04 13.13 24.64
N SER A 323 5.52 14.11 23.89
CA SER A 323 6.88 14.13 23.36
C SER A 323 7.79 14.75 24.40
N LEU A 324 8.75 14.00 24.94
CA LEU A 324 9.60 14.45 26.04
C LEU A 324 11.07 14.56 25.60
N LEU A 325 11.79 15.51 26.19
CA LEU A 325 13.23 15.70 25.97
C LEU A 325 13.99 14.55 26.63
N LEU A 326 14.71 13.75 25.83
CA LEU A 326 15.59 12.70 26.34
C LEU A 326 16.81 13.34 27.03
N GLN A 327 17.04 13.04 28.30
CA GLN A 327 18.18 13.57 29.06
C GLN A 327 19.38 12.64 29.07
N SER A 328 19.14 11.32 29.19
CA SER A 328 20.22 10.34 29.24
C SER A 328 19.75 8.94 28.85
N VAL A 329 20.71 8.15 28.39
CA VAL A 329 20.61 6.70 28.18
C VAL A 329 21.63 6.06 29.12
N GLY A 330 21.16 5.27 30.09
CA GLY A 330 22.00 4.60 31.07
C GLY A 330 22.90 3.52 30.45
N MET A 331 23.97 3.17 31.14
CA MET A 331 24.85 2.05 30.78
C MET A 331 24.35 0.72 31.35
N GLY A 332 24.90 -0.40 30.87
CA GLY A 332 24.58 -1.75 31.36
C GLY A 332 23.61 -2.53 30.46
N TYR A 333 23.06 -3.62 31.02
CA TYR A 333 22.23 -4.61 30.32
C TYR A 333 20.78 -4.15 30.10
N GLY A 334 20.14 -3.65 31.15
CA GLY A 334 18.92 -2.85 31.05
C GLY A 334 19.32 -1.38 31.13
N LYS A 335 19.16 -0.63 30.03
CA LYS A 335 19.53 0.78 29.97
C LYS A 335 18.37 1.63 30.46
N ARG A 336 18.63 2.46 31.48
CA ARG A 336 17.64 3.42 31.96
C ARG A 336 17.53 4.59 30.98
N ILE A 337 16.38 4.71 30.32
CA ILE A 337 16.06 5.81 29.42
C ILE A 337 15.36 6.89 30.24
N THR A 338 15.99 8.05 30.41
CA THR A 338 15.50 9.12 31.29
C THR A 338 15.16 10.37 30.49
N PHE A 339 13.93 10.85 30.64
CA PHE A 339 13.44 12.08 30.03
C PHE A 339 13.32 13.19 31.08
N LYS A 340 13.25 14.44 30.58
CA LYS A 340 13.05 15.61 31.42
C LYS A 340 11.79 15.44 32.27
N PRO A 341 11.90 15.49 33.61
CA PRO A 341 10.75 15.33 34.48
C PRO A 341 9.94 16.63 34.54
N ASP A 342 8.65 16.51 34.85
CA ASP A 342 7.80 17.67 35.12
C ASP A 342 8.17 18.33 36.46
N THR A 343 8.65 17.54 37.43
CA THR A 343 9.15 18.02 38.72
C THR A 343 10.48 17.35 39.08
N LEU A 344 11.40 18.10 39.69
CA LEU A 344 12.72 17.56 40.06
C LEU A 344 12.66 16.60 41.26
N ASN A 345 11.62 16.70 42.10
CA ASN A 345 11.52 15.95 43.35
C ASN A 345 10.93 14.55 43.18
N ALA A 346 10.17 14.31 42.09
CA ALA A 346 9.57 13.02 41.78
C ALA A 346 9.67 12.74 40.26
N PRO A 347 10.87 12.37 39.76
CA PRO A 347 11.06 12.10 38.34
C PRO A 347 10.44 10.76 37.95
N GLU A 348 9.27 10.79 37.33
CA GLU A 348 8.56 9.59 36.82
C GLU A 348 8.80 9.32 35.33
N ASN A 349 9.42 10.27 34.62
CA ASN A 349 9.60 10.21 33.17
C ASN A 349 10.83 9.36 32.78
N TYR A 350 10.85 8.09 33.16
CA TYR A 350 11.88 7.13 32.76
C TYR A 350 11.33 5.72 32.55
N PHE A 351 12.05 4.90 31.81
CA PHE A 351 11.79 3.46 31.69
C PHE A 351 13.11 2.70 31.48
N TRP A 352 13.09 1.38 31.63
CA TRP A 352 14.25 0.54 31.29
C TRP A 352 14.02 -0.13 29.94
N SER A 353 15.07 -0.24 29.13
CA SER A 353 15.00 -0.84 27.79
C SER A 353 14.54 -2.31 27.78
N ASP A 354 14.53 -2.98 28.92
CA ASP A 354 14.05 -4.35 29.14
C ASP A 354 12.70 -4.42 29.89
N SER A 355 12.10 -3.28 30.25
CA SER A 355 10.78 -3.24 30.92
C SER A 355 9.65 -3.80 30.05
N HIS A 356 9.85 -3.86 28.72
CA HIS A 356 8.89 -4.38 27.76
C HIS A 356 9.54 -5.53 26.98
N PRO A 357 9.07 -6.79 27.13
CA PRO A 357 9.68 -7.95 26.49
C PRO A 357 9.74 -7.85 24.95
N GLU A 358 8.73 -7.23 24.36
CA GLU A 358 8.63 -7.02 22.90
C GLU A 358 9.46 -5.82 22.41
N GLY A 359 10.08 -5.07 23.32
CA GLY A 359 10.82 -3.83 23.03
C GLY A 359 9.94 -2.57 23.03
N VAL A 360 10.58 -1.44 22.73
CA VAL A 360 9.98 -0.10 22.71
C VAL A 360 10.40 0.63 21.44
N GLY A 361 9.46 1.37 20.84
CA GLY A 361 9.70 2.28 19.74
C GLY A 361 9.82 3.72 20.22
N MET A 362 10.84 4.43 19.73
CA MET A 362 11.02 5.86 19.96
C MET A 362 10.85 6.64 18.65
N GLU A 363 9.81 7.46 18.56
CA GLU A 363 9.58 8.37 17.44
C GLU A 363 10.28 9.71 17.71
N PRO A 364 11.18 10.19 16.83
CA PRO A 364 11.79 11.50 16.97
C PRO A 364 10.78 12.62 16.70
N ARG A 365 10.80 13.69 17.50
CA ARG A 365 9.85 14.81 17.40
C ARG A 365 10.60 16.13 17.31
N ALA A 366 10.41 16.84 16.20
CA ALA A 366 10.97 18.16 15.93
C ALA A 366 9.96 19.29 16.15
N VAL A 367 8.70 19.06 15.78
CA VAL A 367 7.62 20.06 15.82
C VAL A 367 6.54 19.64 16.80
N HIS A 368 6.08 20.59 17.61
CA HIS A 368 5.05 20.41 18.64
C HIS A 368 3.89 21.39 18.41
N PRO A 369 2.68 21.09 18.94
CA PRO A 369 1.61 22.08 19.03
C PRO A 369 2.10 23.37 19.67
N ASP A 370 1.51 24.50 19.25
CA ASP A 370 1.78 25.85 19.71
C ASP A 370 3.16 26.44 19.33
N MET A 371 4.02 25.69 18.65
CA MET A 371 5.23 26.26 18.05
C MET A 371 4.86 27.29 16.98
N LYS A 372 5.55 28.44 17.01
CA LYS A 372 5.32 29.55 16.09
C LYS A 372 6.50 29.76 15.17
N PHE A 373 6.25 30.26 13.97
CA PHE A 373 7.24 30.41 12.91
C PHE A 373 7.04 31.73 12.15
N TYR A 374 8.14 32.35 11.72
CA TYR A 374 8.13 33.31 10.62
C TYR A 374 8.37 32.57 9.30
N ILE A 375 7.60 32.91 8.27
CA ILE A 375 7.69 32.32 6.94
C ILE A 375 8.49 33.25 6.05
N THR A 376 9.54 32.74 5.42
CA THR A 376 10.35 33.45 4.44
C THR A 376 10.30 32.76 3.08
N GLY A 377 10.46 33.54 2.01
CA GLY A 377 10.62 33.03 0.65
C GLY A 377 11.31 34.09 -0.22
N ASN A 378 12.20 33.64 -1.11
CA ASN A 378 13.04 34.51 -1.95
C ASN A 378 13.75 35.66 -1.18
N GLY A 379 14.12 35.42 0.09
CA GLY A 379 14.81 36.39 0.94
C GLY A 379 13.92 37.42 1.66
N GLY A 380 12.60 37.38 1.47
CA GLY A 380 11.64 38.29 2.13
C GLY A 380 10.79 37.59 3.21
N LEU A 381 10.29 38.36 4.18
CA LEU A 381 9.28 37.91 5.14
C LEU A 381 7.91 37.85 4.46
N LEU A 382 7.29 36.67 4.47
CA LEU A 382 6.01 36.40 3.82
C LEU A 382 4.85 36.23 4.79
N GLY A 383 5.12 35.93 6.06
CA GLY A 383 4.06 35.74 7.04
C GLY A 383 4.49 35.03 8.32
N GLU A 384 3.51 34.52 9.04
CA GLU A 384 3.65 33.80 10.29
C GLU A 384 2.85 32.49 10.23
N ALA A 385 3.30 31.47 10.96
CA ALA A 385 2.56 30.25 11.18
C ALA A 385 2.57 29.85 12.65
N SER A 386 1.50 29.21 13.10
CA SER A 386 1.46 28.52 14.40
C SER A 386 0.92 27.11 14.22
N VAL A 387 1.59 26.15 14.85
CA VAL A 387 1.22 24.73 14.74
C VAL A 387 -0.03 24.48 15.57
N PHE A 388 -1.12 24.11 14.90
CA PHE A 388 -2.36 23.74 15.55
C PHE A 388 -2.31 22.28 16.02
N ARG A 389 -1.91 21.38 15.12
CA ARG A 389 -1.82 19.94 15.40
C ARG A 389 -0.60 19.32 14.76
N ALA A 390 0.00 18.38 15.46
CA ALA A 390 1.13 17.58 14.99
C ALA A 390 0.82 16.09 15.21
N ASP A 391 -0.35 15.64 14.77
CA ASP A 391 -0.87 14.31 15.11
C ASP A 391 -0.16 13.19 14.34
N LEU A 392 0.30 13.51 13.12
CA LEU A 392 0.98 12.56 12.25
C LEU A 392 2.40 12.24 12.77
N PRO A 393 2.90 11.03 12.48
CA PRO A 393 4.27 10.64 12.83
C PRO A 393 5.30 11.54 12.15
N GLN A 394 6.39 11.83 12.86
CA GLN A 394 7.55 12.51 12.31
C GLN A 394 8.67 11.49 12.05
N VAL A 395 9.32 11.57 10.88
CA VAL A 395 10.23 10.51 10.39
C VAL A 395 11.62 11.07 10.23
N GLU A 396 12.61 10.52 10.93
CA GLU A 396 14.01 10.89 10.73
C GLU A 396 14.52 10.36 9.38
N GLU A 397 14.97 11.27 8.52
CA GLU A 397 15.59 10.93 7.23
C GLU A 397 17.09 10.64 7.39
N LYS A 398 17.79 11.49 8.16
CA LYS A 398 19.22 11.34 8.44
C LYS A 398 19.65 12.08 9.71
N THR A 399 20.76 11.62 10.28
CA THR A 399 21.52 12.29 11.34
C THR A 399 22.94 12.57 10.84
N GLU A 400 23.42 13.80 11.01
CA GLU A 400 24.77 14.23 10.65
C GLU A 400 25.53 14.76 11.87
N TYR A 401 26.83 14.50 11.92
CA TYR A 401 27.74 14.99 12.95
C TYR A 401 28.68 16.03 12.35
N VAL A 402 28.44 17.31 12.66
CA VAL A 402 29.09 18.46 12.03
C VAL A 402 30.16 19.03 12.96
N ASP A 403 31.38 19.21 12.45
CA ASP A 403 32.45 19.88 13.19
C ASP A 403 32.14 21.38 13.33
N VAL A 404 32.26 21.91 14.56
CA VAL A 404 31.98 23.33 14.85
C VAL A 404 33.31 24.06 15.06
N PRO A 405 33.63 25.08 14.23
CA PRO A 405 34.86 25.85 14.36
C PRO A 405 35.01 26.41 15.79
N GLY A 406 36.16 26.15 16.41
CA GLY A 406 36.49 26.67 17.74
C GLY A 406 35.83 25.96 18.92
N LYS A 407 35.04 24.90 18.72
CA LYS A 407 34.47 24.08 19.82
C LYS A 407 35.06 22.68 19.83
N LYS A 408 35.24 22.12 21.04
CA LYS A 408 35.55 20.69 21.21
C LYS A 408 34.25 19.89 21.12
N GLY A 409 34.19 18.97 20.16
CA GLY A 409 33.03 18.10 19.92
C GLY A 409 32.26 18.47 18.63
N LYS A 410 31.31 17.60 18.26
CA LYS A 410 30.49 17.76 17.05
C LYS A 410 29.09 18.23 17.39
N ALA A 411 28.53 19.12 16.57
CA ALA A 411 27.10 19.37 16.56
C ALA A 411 26.38 18.16 15.96
N VAL A 412 25.19 17.88 16.46
CA VAL A 412 24.33 16.81 15.91
C VAL A 412 23.16 17.48 15.19
N GLU A 413 23.03 17.20 13.91
CA GLU A 413 21.92 17.66 13.07
C GLU A 413 21.01 16.49 12.71
N LYS A 414 19.72 16.64 12.97
CA LYS A 414 18.69 15.69 12.55
C LYS A 414 17.79 16.34 11.52
N TYR A 415 17.56 15.63 10.44
CA TYR A 415 16.61 16.00 9.38
C TYR A 415 15.38 15.12 9.55
N ILE A 416 14.28 15.74 9.95
CA ILE A 416 13.05 15.04 10.33
C ILE A 416 11.93 15.51 9.43
N GLN A 417 11.34 14.60 8.67
CA GLN A 417 10.17 14.88 7.87
C GLN A 417 8.96 15.10 8.78
N VAL A 418 8.25 16.20 8.56
CA VAL A 418 7.09 16.61 9.35
C VAL A 418 5.89 16.84 8.44
N ASP A 419 4.71 16.46 8.93
CA ASP A 419 3.41 16.79 8.37
C ASP A 419 2.53 17.28 9.52
N VAL A 420 2.21 18.57 9.50
CA VAL A 420 1.52 19.27 10.59
C VAL A 420 0.38 20.12 10.05
N THR A 421 -0.62 20.34 10.88
CA THR A 421 -1.68 21.32 10.59
C THR A 421 -1.30 22.64 11.27
N CYS A 422 -1.22 23.72 10.50
CA CYS A 422 -0.86 25.04 10.98
C CYS A 422 -1.96 26.07 10.69
N HIS A 423 -2.10 27.04 11.59
CA HIS A 423 -2.70 28.33 11.30
C HIS A 423 -1.64 29.21 10.64
N VAL A 424 -1.87 29.61 9.39
CA VAL A 424 -0.92 30.37 8.59
C VAL A 424 -1.51 31.74 8.25
N LYS A 425 -0.74 32.79 8.50
CA LYS A 425 -1.09 34.19 8.25
C LYS A 425 -0.05 34.75 7.28
N LEU A 426 -0.46 35.04 6.04
CA LEU A 426 0.43 35.60 5.02
C LEU A 426 0.24 37.12 4.92
N ALA A 427 1.32 37.84 4.62
CA ALA A 427 1.30 39.26 4.35
C ALA A 427 0.85 39.50 2.91
N THR A 428 -0.31 40.11 2.71
CA THR A 428 -0.83 40.44 1.38
C THR A 428 -0.09 41.66 0.82
N THR A 429 0.76 41.48 -0.19
CA THR A 429 1.33 42.58 -0.96
C THR A 429 0.30 43.14 -1.94
N GLY A 430 -0.50 44.10 -1.50
CA GLY A 430 -1.44 44.84 -2.34
C GLY A 430 -2.28 45.80 -1.50
N GLY A 431 -2.00 47.09 -1.59
CA GLY A 431 -2.55 48.14 -0.74
C GLY A 431 -4.08 48.13 -0.63
N GLY A 432 -4.57 48.09 0.60
CA GLY A 432 -5.98 48.16 0.96
C GLY A 432 -6.19 47.39 2.26
N SER A 433 -6.39 48.10 3.36
CA SER A 433 -6.64 47.55 4.70
C SER A 433 -7.68 46.41 4.66
N VAL A 434 -7.25 45.16 4.81
CA VAL A 434 -8.12 44.02 5.14
C VAL A 434 -7.32 43.03 5.98
N ASP A 435 -7.93 42.56 7.07
CA ASP A 435 -7.40 41.56 8.00
C ASP A 435 -6.56 40.48 7.31
N SER A 436 -5.35 40.23 7.81
CA SER A 436 -4.58 39.10 7.29
C SER A 436 -5.26 37.81 7.76
N GLU A 437 -6.08 37.24 6.87
CA GLU A 437 -6.87 36.04 7.11
C GLU A 437 -5.97 34.88 7.53
N VAL A 438 -6.31 34.27 8.67
CA VAL A 438 -5.62 33.10 9.18
C VAL A 438 -6.21 31.86 8.51
N HIS A 439 -5.37 31.14 7.79
CA HIS A 439 -5.75 29.96 7.04
C HIS A 439 -5.28 28.70 7.79
N LEU A 440 -6.21 27.78 8.05
CA LEU A 440 -5.85 26.45 8.56
C LEU A 440 -5.43 25.56 7.39
N MET A 441 -4.18 25.09 7.38
CA MET A 441 -3.65 24.29 6.28
C MET A 441 -2.69 23.20 6.75
N LYS A 442 -2.57 22.14 5.94
CA LYS A 442 -1.51 21.15 6.11
C LYS A 442 -0.20 21.69 5.54
N VAL A 443 0.86 21.52 6.32
CA VAL A 443 2.22 21.95 6.02
C VAL A 443 3.10 20.72 6.16
N SER A 444 3.69 20.29 5.05
CA SER A 444 4.68 19.22 5.02
C SER A 444 6.06 19.79 4.73
N GLY A 445 7.12 19.21 5.27
CA GLY A 445 8.49 19.66 5.00
C GLY A 445 9.53 18.94 5.85
N THR A 446 10.79 19.35 5.72
CA THR A 446 11.91 18.77 6.44
C THR A 446 12.38 19.73 7.54
N ALA A 447 12.23 19.31 8.80
CA ALA A 447 12.69 20.03 9.98
C ALA A 447 14.18 19.73 10.26
N LEU A 448 15.00 20.78 10.36
CA LEU A 448 16.40 20.69 10.79
C LEU A 448 16.47 20.98 12.29
N VAL A 449 16.78 19.96 13.08
CA VAL A 449 16.97 20.08 14.54
C VAL A 449 18.46 19.92 14.85
N ARG A 450 19.04 20.90 15.54
CA ARG A 450 20.48 20.94 15.80
C ARG A 450 20.78 21.02 17.29
N LYS A 451 21.67 20.15 17.77
CA LYS A 451 22.24 20.20 19.11
C LYS A 451 23.70 20.62 19.02
N GLU A 452 24.04 21.75 19.63
CA GLU A 452 25.41 22.25 19.70
C GLU A 452 26.26 21.45 20.70
N PRO A 453 27.60 21.40 20.53
CA PRO A 453 28.50 20.79 21.50
C PRO A 453 28.34 21.45 22.88
N GLY A 454 28.16 20.63 23.92
CA GLY A 454 28.00 21.10 25.31
C GLY A 454 26.58 21.54 25.69
N GLU A 455 25.67 21.71 24.74
CA GLU A 455 24.27 22.04 25.03
C GLU A 455 23.51 20.81 25.53
N SER A 456 22.60 21.04 26.47
CA SER A 456 21.75 19.98 27.04
C SER A 456 20.55 19.62 26.16
N SER A 457 20.15 20.52 25.24
CA SER A 457 18.99 20.35 24.37
C SER A 457 19.25 20.85 22.96
N ALA A 458 18.72 20.14 21.98
CA ALA A 458 18.67 20.53 20.59
C ALA A 458 17.61 21.62 20.37
N LYS A 459 17.80 22.43 19.34
CA LYS A 459 16.85 23.47 18.90
C LYS A 459 16.43 23.21 17.47
N LEU A 460 15.16 23.45 17.18
CA LEU A 460 14.68 23.54 15.80
C LEU A 460 15.32 24.77 15.16
N ILE A 461 15.96 24.60 14.01
CA ILE A 461 16.64 25.69 13.28
C ILE A 461 15.72 26.26 12.21
N LYS A 462 15.09 25.38 11.43
CA LYS A 462 14.14 25.74 10.36
C LYS A 462 13.38 24.50 9.89
N VAL A 463 12.25 24.73 9.22
CA VAL A 463 11.58 23.74 8.36
C VAL A 463 11.68 24.24 6.92
N PHE A 464 12.21 23.42 6.02
CA PHE A 464 12.44 23.77 4.62
C PHE A 464 11.86 22.70 3.69
N ASN A 465 11.93 22.88 2.37
CA ASN A 465 11.24 22.05 1.38
C ASN A 465 9.73 21.95 1.68
N VAL A 466 9.13 23.09 2.00
CA VAL A 466 7.76 23.13 2.51
C VAL A 466 6.73 22.98 1.39
N GLY A 467 5.82 22.03 1.53
CA GLY A 467 4.63 21.87 0.69
C GLY A 467 3.35 22.22 1.44
N LEU A 468 2.43 22.94 0.77
CA LEU A 468 1.13 23.38 1.30
C LEU A 468 -0.03 22.71 0.53
N ASP A 469 -1.10 22.33 1.21
CA ASP A 469 -2.25 21.60 0.62
C ASP A 469 -3.35 22.52 0.01
N SER A 470 -3.09 23.83 -0.18
CA SER A 470 -4.12 24.82 -0.55
C SER A 470 -3.86 25.51 -1.91
N GLN A 471 -4.84 26.27 -2.41
CA GLN A 471 -4.71 27.11 -3.63
C GLN A 471 -3.53 28.11 -3.55
N LEU A 472 -3.06 28.45 -2.34
CA LEU A 472 -1.84 29.24 -2.14
C LEU A 472 -0.59 28.51 -2.65
N ASN A 473 -0.58 27.17 -2.61
CA ASN A 473 0.51 26.39 -3.19
C ASN A 473 0.64 26.63 -4.71
N LEU A 474 -0.47 26.88 -5.42
CA LEU A 474 -0.41 27.27 -6.84
C LEU A 474 0.29 28.64 -7.01
N LEU A 475 0.01 29.61 -6.14
CA LEU A 475 0.64 30.93 -6.18
C LEU A 475 2.16 30.86 -5.95
N PHE A 476 2.61 29.99 -5.03
CA PHE A 476 4.04 29.79 -4.77
C PHE A 476 4.73 28.88 -5.79
N ALA A 477 4.02 27.85 -6.30
CA ALA A 477 4.53 26.97 -7.35
C ALA A 477 4.72 27.71 -8.69
N HIS A 478 3.81 28.61 -9.05
CA HIS A 478 3.95 29.45 -10.24
C HIS A 478 5.12 30.45 -10.14
N SER A 479 5.50 30.85 -8.93
CA SER A 479 6.60 31.80 -8.68
C SER A 479 7.95 31.15 -8.34
N GLN A 480 8.04 29.81 -8.35
CA GLN A 480 9.23 29.04 -7.94
C GLN A 480 9.80 29.46 -6.57
N THR A 481 8.94 29.93 -5.67
CA THR A 481 9.37 30.45 -4.37
C THR A 481 9.57 29.31 -3.39
N GLU A 482 10.82 29.07 -2.97
CA GLU A 482 11.12 28.11 -1.90
C GLU A 482 10.78 28.70 -0.53
N LEU A 483 9.80 28.10 0.17
CA LEU A 483 9.37 28.53 1.49
C LEU A 483 10.24 27.92 2.59
N THR A 484 10.63 28.74 3.56
CA THR A 484 11.31 28.31 4.79
C THR A 484 10.60 28.87 6.02
N PHE A 485 10.36 28.01 7.01
CA PHE A 485 9.74 28.37 8.27
C PHE A 485 10.82 28.43 9.35
N HIS A 486 10.97 29.59 9.98
CA HIS A 486 11.94 29.84 11.03
C HIS A 486 11.25 29.89 12.39
N PRO A 487 11.62 29.04 13.36
CA PRO A 487 10.94 29.00 14.65
C PRO A 487 11.14 30.32 15.41
N LEU A 488 10.07 30.76 16.07
CA LEU A 488 10.09 31.85 17.03
C LEU A 488 10.65 31.34 18.36
N PRO A 489 11.31 32.21 19.14
CA PRO A 489 11.80 31.89 20.48
C PRO A 489 10.72 31.38 21.43
#